data_AF-A0A924YI98-F1
#
_entry.id   AF-A0A924YI98-F1
#
_cell.length_a   1.000
_cell.length_b   1.000
_cell.length_c   1.000
_cell.angle_alpha   90.00
_cell.angle_beta   90.00
_cell.angle_gamma   90.00
#
_symmetry.space_group_name_H-M   'P 1'
#
loop_
_entity.id
_entity.type
_entity.pdbx_description
1 polymer ?
#
loop_
_entity_poly.entity_id
_entity_poly.type
_entity_poly.pdbx_seq_one_letter_code
_entity_poly.pdbx_strand_id
1 'polypeptide(L)'
;MRFRSKFNIAYLDTAWLLCLAVYLFAGIPHISVHPDEITHIFMTDDYAAVFIEHSPEQVQDIFDENGRLYDWNALLHLIEAPLHGYIMGFAWHVAGMTRDDLPENWNWGMDWQSNVERGAMPSDRLLYTERFASTVLLFGSVVVMFALGWLFGKRPFAYFASGLYALNPLILFHARRAMHEAPLLMFGLLTILVAALISRKRERGESVSIVWWLTFGLTCGLAVASKHSSLVFIGAAVAWIFVGELSRRDWRGALAITPKLIGAGILSIVLVFVLTPVLWVDTSARLRLLYVERRDSIRDQAQTENYQPTIQERIEYALTAAFIETISLGTRAETLLMETNYRASALAGVPLGNVVGGILTIAALLGALAAVSRRLCPPSYSSALSLGLAVFALAFAVNLVLSPLHWQRYYILAVPPMTLLAGMGLHTLIYHVQSVRSSRRVNPI
;
A
#
# COMPACT_ATOMS: atom_id res chain seq x y z
N MET A 1 10.45 46.12 9.88
CA MET A 1 9.07 45.76 9.51
C MET A 1 9.03 44.28 9.09
N ARG A 2 8.47 43.39 9.93
CA ARG A 2 8.19 42.01 9.51
C ARG A 2 6.91 42.04 8.68
N PHE A 3 7.03 41.99 7.35
CA PHE A 3 5.91 41.63 6.48
C PHE A 3 5.49 40.20 6.86
N ARG A 4 4.58 40.08 7.82
CA ARG A 4 3.81 38.85 8.03
C ARG A 4 2.90 38.71 6.81
N SER A 5 3.41 38.08 5.77
CA SER A 5 2.59 37.69 4.63
C SER A 5 1.43 36.87 5.20
N LYS A 6 0.20 37.36 5.03
CA LYS A 6 -1.03 36.64 5.39
C LYS A 6 -1.32 35.50 4.41
N PHE A 7 -0.31 34.99 3.69
CA PHE A 7 -0.48 33.74 2.97
C PHE A 7 -0.68 32.66 4.01
N ASN A 8 -1.93 32.23 4.15
CA ASN A 8 -2.29 31.12 5.00
C ASN A 8 -1.61 29.88 4.39
N ILE A 9 -0.62 29.37 5.10
CA ILE A 9 0.23 28.27 4.62
C ILE A 9 -0.62 27.00 4.37
N ALA A 10 -1.82 26.91 4.95
CA ALA A 10 -2.80 25.88 4.61
C ALA A 10 -3.16 25.88 3.11
N TYR A 11 -3.21 27.04 2.43
CA TYR A 11 -3.46 27.10 0.99
C TYR A 11 -2.34 26.46 0.18
N LEU A 12 -1.09 26.51 0.65
CA LEU A 12 0.03 25.82 0.00
C LEU A 12 -0.07 24.31 0.19
N ASP A 13 -0.44 23.85 1.39
CA ASP A 13 -0.68 22.44 1.68
C ASP A 13 -1.80 21.88 0.78
N THR A 14 -2.92 22.61 0.66
CA THR A 14 -4.03 22.25 -0.24
C THR A 14 -3.64 22.31 -1.71
N ALA A 15 -2.99 23.38 -2.17
CA ALA A 15 -2.56 23.51 -3.56
C ALA A 15 -1.60 22.39 -3.96
N TRP A 16 -0.65 22.03 -3.09
CA TRP A 16 0.26 20.92 -3.31
C TRP A 16 -0.50 19.59 -3.52
N LEU A 17 -1.40 19.25 -2.60
CA LEU A 17 -2.18 18.01 -2.71
C LEU A 17 -3.12 18.03 -3.92
N LEU A 18 -3.70 19.17 -4.29
CA LEU A 18 -4.50 19.31 -5.51
C LEU A 18 -3.66 19.12 -6.77
N CYS A 19 -2.44 19.67 -6.83
CA CYS A 19 -1.53 19.43 -7.95
C CYS A 19 -1.18 17.96 -8.09
N LEU A 20 -0.90 17.27 -6.98
CA LEU A 20 -0.68 15.82 -7.00
C LEU A 20 -1.93 15.07 -7.43
N ALA A 21 -3.12 15.44 -6.93
CA ALA A 21 -4.38 14.82 -7.36
C ALA A 21 -4.56 14.94 -8.87
N VAL A 22 -4.48 16.15 -9.43
CA VAL A 22 -4.59 16.39 -10.88
C VAL A 22 -3.61 15.52 -11.66
N TYR A 23 -2.35 15.43 -11.20
CA TYR A 23 -1.35 14.56 -11.81
C TYR A 23 -1.72 13.07 -11.76
N LEU A 24 -2.25 12.58 -10.64
CA LEU A 24 -2.71 11.19 -10.50
C LEU A 24 -3.85 10.89 -11.47
N PHE A 25 -4.91 11.71 -11.47
CA PHE A 25 -6.11 11.50 -12.30
C PHE A 25 -5.83 11.69 -13.80
N ALA A 26 -4.96 12.64 -14.18
CA ALA A 26 -4.59 12.84 -15.58
C ALA A 26 -3.97 11.59 -16.22
N GLY A 27 -3.34 10.71 -15.43
CA GLY A 27 -2.71 9.49 -15.93
C GLY A 27 -3.66 8.31 -16.21
N ILE A 28 -4.93 8.38 -15.79
CA ILE A 28 -5.90 7.28 -15.94
C ILE A 28 -6.06 6.83 -17.40
N PRO A 29 -6.25 7.72 -18.39
CA PRO A 29 -6.46 7.29 -19.78
C PRO A 29 -5.23 6.66 -20.44
N HIS A 30 -4.04 6.84 -19.85
CA HIS A 30 -2.77 6.45 -20.46
C HIS A 30 -2.25 5.11 -19.98
N ILE A 31 -2.77 4.58 -18.86
CA ILE A 31 -2.26 3.35 -18.28
C ILE A 31 -2.72 2.13 -19.08
N SER A 32 -1.80 1.21 -19.33
CA SER A 32 -2.10 -0.02 -20.08
C SER A 32 -3.01 -0.95 -19.28
N VAL A 33 -3.89 -1.65 -20.00
CA VAL A 33 -4.72 -2.72 -19.45
C VAL A 33 -3.87 -3.94 -19.14
N HIS A 34 -4.18 -4.61 -18.04
CA HIS A 34 -3.55 -5.85 -17.62
C HIS A 34 -4.60 -6.96 -17.47
N PRO A 35 -4.32 -8.22 -17.85
CA PRO A 35 -5.25 -9.33 -17.62
C PRO A 35 -5.75 -9.47 -16.17
N ASP A 36 -4.87 -9.35 -15.17
CA ASP A 36 -5.30 -9.31 -13.76
C ASP A 36 -6.31 -8.19 -13.46
N GLU A 37 -6.13 -7.00 -14.07
CA GLU A 37 -7.07 -5.89 -13.89
C GLU A 37 -8.46 -6.27 -14.40
N ILE A 38 -8.55 -6.99 -15.52
CA ILE A 38 -9.80 -7.50 -16.06
C ILE A 38 -10.45 -8.50 -15.10
N THR A 39 -9.70 -9.48 -14.58
CA THR A 39 -10.23 -10.40 -13.56
C THR A 39 -10.72 -9.66 -12.33
N HIS A 40 -10.02 -8.61 -11.88
CA HIS A 40 -10.45 -7.81 -10.75
C HIS A 40 -11.71 -6.99 -11.03
N ILE A 41 -11.90 -6.48 -12.26
CA ILE A 41 -13.14 -5.81 -12.68
C ILE A 41 -14.29 -6.81 -12.75
N PHE A 42 -14.06 -8.02 -13.30
CA PHE A 42 -15.05 -9.11 -13.29
C PHE A 42 -15.49 -9.43 -11.85
N MET A 43 -14.55 -9.55 -10.91
CA MET A 43 -14.84 -9.83 -9.49
C MET A 43 -15.61 -8.73 -8.76
N THR A 44 -15.85 -7.57 -9.39
CA THR A 44 -16.77 -6.57 -8.83
C THR A 44 -18.22 -7.03 -8.86
N ASP A 45 -18.52 -8.12 -9.58
CA ASP A 45 -19.82 -8.80 -9.56
C ASP A 45 -20.27 -9.18 -8.13
N ASP A 46 -19.32 -9.49 -7.24
CA ASP A 46 -19.58 -9.77 -5.82
C ASP A 46 -20.33 -8.61 -5.13
N TYR A 47 -20.09 -7.38 -5.57
CA TYR A 47 -20.83 -6.23 -5.06
C TYR A 47 -22.30 -6.27 -5.48
N ALA A 48 -22.60 -6.65 -6.72
CA ALA A 48 -23.97 -6.78 -7.19
C ALA A 48 -24.72 -7.86 -6.41
N ALA A 49 -24.11 -9.04 -6.30
CA ALA A 49 -24.69 -10.15 -5.53
C ALA A 49 -24.99 -9.76 -4.07
N VAL A 50 -24.03 -9.13 -3.38
CA VAL A 50 -24.16 -8.83 -1.94
C VAL A 50 -25.03 -7.60 -1.66
N PHE A 51 -24.86 -6.51 -2.41
CA PHE A 51 -25.44 -5.20 -2.07
C PHE A 51 -26.62 -4.78 -2.94
N ILE A 52 -26.72 -5.26 -4.18
CA ILE A 52 -27.82 -4.90 -5.10
C ILE A 52 -28.92 -5.97 -5.05
N GLU A 53 -28.54 -7.23 -5.19
CA GLU A 53 -29.46 -8.36 -5.26
C GLU A 53 -29.84 -8.90 -3.87
N HIS A 54 -29.05 -8.55 -2.85
CA HIS A 54 -29.21 -9.06 -1.48
C HIS A 54 -29.14 -10.59 -1.39
N SER A 55 -28.32 -11.19 -2.26
CA SER A 55 -28.12 -12.63 -2.38
C SER A 55 -26.66 -13.01 -2.10
N PRO A 56 -26.17 -12.85 -0.85
CA PRO A 56 -24.80 -13.21 -0.49
C PRO A 56 -24.53 -14.72 -0.64
N GLU A 57 -25.55 -15.56 -0.76
CA GLU A 57 -25.44 -16.98 -1.10
C GLU A 57 -24.71 -17.22 -2.44
N GLN A 58 -24.84 -16.31 -3.41
CA GLN A 58 -24.16 -16.44 -4.73
C GLN A 58 -22.64 -16.44 -4.61
N VAL A 59 -22.09 -15.74 -3.61
CA VAL A 59 -20.64 -15.74 -3.33
C VAL A 59 -20.26 -16.75 -2.24
N GLN A 60 -21.25 -17.35 -1.56
CA GLN A 60 -21.03 -18.39 -0.56
C GLN A 60 -20.94 -19.77 -1.22
N ASP A 61 -21.78 -20.09 -2.18
CA ASP A 61 -21.89 -21.45 -2.71
C ASP A 61 -20.79 -21.76 -3.73
N ILE A 62 -19.61 -22.10 -3.21
CA ILE A 62 -18.40 -22.36 -4.00
C ILE A 62 -18.17 -23.85 -4.32
N PHE A 63 -18.99 -24.77 -3.81
CA PHE A 63 -18.83 -26.21 -3.99
C PHE A 63 -20.01 -26.86 -4.72
N ASP A 64 -19.70 -27.80 -5.63
CA ASP A 64 -20.65 -28.68 -6.29
C ASP A 64 -21.21 -29.78 -5.37
N GLU A 65 -22.16 -30.56 -5.89
CA GLU A 65 -22.79 -31.68 -5.19
C GLU A 65 -21.80 -32.77 -4.71
N ASN A 66 -20.60 -32.82 -5.30
CA ASN A 66 -19.54 -33.76 -4.95
C ASN A 66 -18.52 -33.16 -3.97
N GLY A 67 -18.75 -31.93 -3.49
CA GLY A 67 -17.85 -31.21 -2.58
C GLY A 67 -16.57 -30.68 -3.25
N ARG A 68 -16.57 -30.50 -4.58
CA ARG A 68 -15.46 -29.90 -5.34
C ARG A 68 -15.77 -28.45 -5.65
N LEU A 69 -14.74 -27.61 -5.78
CA LEU A 69 -14.94 -26.23 -6.23
C LEU A 69 -15.65 -26.22 -7.60
N TYR A 70 -16.70 -25.42 -7.75
CA TYR A 70 -17.49 -25.35 -8.99
C TYR A 70 -16.61 -25.03 -10.19
N ASP A 71 -15.86 -23.93 -10.08
CA ASP A 71 -15.03 -23.39 -11.13
C ASP A 71 -13.93 -22.49 -10.56
N TRP A 72 -13.23 -21.80 -11.45
CA TRP A 72 -12.22 -20.82 -11.09
C TRP A 72 -12.80 -19.57 -10.39
N ASN A 73 -14.03 -19.18 -10.68
CA ASN A 73 -14.67 -18.02 -10.06
C ASN A 73 -14.99 -18.28 -8.59
N ALA A 74 -15.49 -19.49 -8.29
CA ALA A 74 -15.69 -20.00 -6.95
C ALA A 74 -14.42 -19.92 -6.09
N LEU A 75 -13.27 -20.25 -6.70
CA LEU A 75 -11.97 -20.09 -6.04
C LEU A 75 -11.61 -18.62 -5.81
N LEU A 76 -11.87 -17.73 -6.77
CA LEU A 76 -11.58 -16.30 -6.65
C LEU A 76 -12.32 -15.65 -5.48
N HIS A 77 -13.61 -15.97 -5.26
CA HIS A 77 -14.35 -15.48 -4.08
C HIS A 77 -13.64 -15.84 -2.77
N LEU A 78 -13.05 -17.04 -2.71
CA LEU A 78 -12.34 -17.53 -1.54
C LEU A 78 -10.99 -16.84 -1.36
N ILE A 79 -10.17 -16.80 -2.42
CA ILE A 79 -8.78 -16.38 -2.29
C ILE A 79 -8.64 -14.86 -2.27
N GLU A 80 -9.45 -14.12 -3.03
CA GLU A 80 -9.33 -12.67 -3.15
C GLU A 80 -9.94 -11.91 -1.97
N ALA A 81 -9.35 -10.76 -1.68
CA ALA A 81 -9.81 -9.93 -0.57
C ALA A 81 -10.97 -9.02 -1.05
N PRO A 82 -12.11 -8.99 -0.36
CA PRO A 82 -13.38 -8.53 -0.94
C PRO A 82 -13.51 -7.00 -1.07
N LEU A 83 -12.74 -6.23 -0.29
CA LEU A 83 -12.96 -4.79 -0.20
C LEU A 83 -12.70 -4.05 -1.52
N HIS A 84 -11.72 -4.52 -2.31
CA HIS A 84 -11.49 -3.95 -3.64
C HIS A 84 -12.73 -4.11 -4.52
N GLY A 85 -13.25 -5.34 -4.65
CA GLY A 85 -14.44 -5.64 -5.44
C GLY A 85 -15.66 -4.83 -5.02
N TYR A 86 -15.83 -4.57 -3.71
CA TYR A 86 -16.93 -3.75 -3.20
C TYR A 86 -16.80 -2.26 -3.49
N ILE A 87 -15.60 -1.68 -3.38
CA ILE A 87 -15.40 -0.25 -3.67
C ILE A 87 -15.56 0.03 -5.16
N MET A 88 -15.00 -0.84 -5.98
CA MET A 88 -15.09 -0.83 -7.43
C MET A 88 -16.53 -1.08 -7.90
N GLY A 89 -17.15 -2.10 -7.34
CA GLY A 89 -18.58 -2.41 -7.48
C GLY A 89 -19.50 -1.21 -7.26
N PHE A 90 -19.28 -0.53 -6.13
CA PHE A 90 -19.98 0.70 -5.81
C PHE A 90 -19.73 1.80 -6.85
N ALA A 91 -18.52 1.91 -7.41
CA ALA A 91 -18.16 2.94 -8.37
C ALA A 91 -18.91 2.79 -9.70
N TRP A 92 -18.96 1.60 -10.31
CA TRP A 92 -19.74 1.38 -11.52
C TRP A 92 -21.24 1.56 -11.26
N HIS A 93 -21.72 1.13 -10.10
CA HIS A 93 -23.13 1.27 -9.75
C HIS A 93 -23.56 2.74 -9.64
N VAL A 94 -22.80 3.59 -8.93
CA VAL A 94 -23.11 5.04 -8.87
C VAL A 94 -22.86 5.76 -10.19
N ALA A 95 -22.05 5.20 -11.08
CA ALA A 95 -21.88 5.69 -12.45
C ALA A 95 -23.06 5.33 -13.38
N GLY A 96 -24.09 4.66 -12.86
CA GLY A 96 -25.28 4.24 -13.60
C GLY A 96 -25.02 3.07 -14.54
N MET A 97 -24.02 2.25 -14.25
CA MET A 97 -23.80 0.97 -14.92
C MET A 97 -24.55 -0.14 -14.18
N THR A 98 -24.68 -1.28 -14.86
CA THR A 98 -25.38 -2.47 -14.42
C THR A 98 -24.46 -3.68 -14.45
N ARG A 99 -24.91 -4.80 -13.90
CA ARG A 99 -24.20 -6.08 -13.96
C ARG A 99 -23.88 -6.52 -15.39
N ASP A 100 -24.77 -6.20 -16.34
CA ASP A 100 -24.60 -6.51 -17.77
C ASP A 100 -23.45 -5.73 -18.45
N ASP A 101 -22.95 -4.66 -17.82
CA ASP A 101 -21.79 -3.92 -18.32
C ASP A 101 -20.45 -4.60 -17.95
N LEU A 102 -20.45 -5.57 -17.03
CA LEU A 102 -19.25 -6.26 -16.56
C LEU A 102 -18.67 -7.19 -17.65
N PRO A 103 -17.33 -7.28 -17.76
CA PRO A 103 -16.68 -8.16 -18.72
C PRO A 103 -16.83 -9.63 -18.33
N GLU A 104 -16.59 -10.55 -19.26
CA GLU A 104 -16.31 -11.93 -18.87
C GLU A 104 -14.95 -12.05 -18.14
N ASN A 105 -14.80 -13.07 -17.27
CA ASN A 105 -13.52 -13.33 -16.62
C ASN A 105 -12.43 -13.65 -17.64
N TRP A 106 -11.20 -13.17 -17.41
CA TRP A 106 -10.05 -13.47 -18.26
C TRP A 106 -9.65 -14.95 -18.18
N ASN A 107 -9.56 -15.63 -19.33
CA ASN A 107 -9.10 -17.01 -19.41
C ASN A 107 -7.60 -17.06 -19.75
N TRP A 108 -6.81 -17.48 -18.77
CA TRP A 108 -5.35 -17.57 -18.87
C TRP A 108 -4.84 -18.66 -19.84
N GLY A 109 -5.69 -19.62 -20.20
CA GLY A 109 -5.38 -20.64 -21.20
C GLY A 109 -5.65 -20.21 -22.65
N MET A 110 -6.25 -19.03 -22.86
CA MET A 110 -6.54 -18.47 -24.17
C MET A 110 -5.55 -17.35 -24.53
N ASP A 111 -5.36 -17.12 -25.82
CA ASP A 111 -4.64 -15.95 -26.31
C ASP A 111 -5.43 -14.65 -26.07
N TRP A 112 -4.80 -13.51 -26.34
CA TRP A 112 -5.38 -12.19 -26.11
C TRP A 112 -6.63 -11.94 -26.95
N GLN A 113 -6.57 -12.24 -28.25
CA GLN A 113 -7.64 -11.96 -29.19
C GLN A 113 -8.87 -12.82 -28.90
N SER A 114 -8.65 -14.11 -28.59
CA SER A 114 -9.70 -15.04 -28.16
C SER A 114 -10.42 -14.56 -26.89
N ASN A 115 -9.70 -13.95 -25.93
CA ASN A 115 -10.34 -13.35 -24.75
C ASN A 115 -11.17 -12.11 -25.10
N VAL A 116 -10.65 -11.25 -25.98
CA VAL A 116 -11.36 -10.04 -26.43
C VAL A 116 -12.65 -10.40 -27.17
N GLU A 117 -12.60 -11.39 -28.07
CA GLU A 117 -13.76 -11.87 -28.83
C GLU A 117 -14.85 -12.48 -27.93
N ARG A 118 -14.46 -13.05 -26.79
CA ARG A 118 -15.37 -13.57 -25.77
C ARG A 118 -15.95 -12.47 -24.86
N GLY A 119 -15.55 -11.20 -25.04
CA GLY A 119 -16.06 -10.10 -24.22
C GLY A 119 -15.36 -9.96 -22.86
N ALA A 120 -14.16 -10.51 -22.70
CA ALA A 120 -13.38 -10.28 -21.48
C ALA A 120 -12.80 -8.85 -21.41
N MET A 121 -12.73 -8.11 -22.52
CA MET A 121 -12.23 -6.73 -22.50
C MET A 121 -13.31 -5.77 -21.97
N PRO A 122 -13.09 -5.03 -20.87
CA PRO A 122 -14.04 -4.05 -20.38
C PRO A 122 -14.25 -2.91 -21.40
N SER A 123 -15.45 -2.32 -21.40
CA SER A 123 -15.66 -1.07 -22.13
C SER A 123 -14.78 0.07 -21.58
N ASP A 124 -14.41 1.04 -22.41
CA ASP A 124 -13.63 2.20 -21.99
C ASP A 124 -14.27 2.95 -20.82
N ARG A 125 -15.61 3.03 -20.82
CA ARG A 125 -16.38 3.69 -19.77
C ARG A 125 -16.23 2.95 -18.44
N LEU A 126 -16.40 1.62 -18.44
CA LEU A 126 -16.23 0.80 -17.23
C LEU A 126 -14.78 0.88 -16.74
N LEU A 127 -13.82 0.66 -17.62
CA LEU A 127 -12.39 0.72 -17.29
C LEU A 127 -12.00 2.08 -16.67
N TYR A 128 -12.49 3.18 -17.23
CA TYR A 128 -12.23 4.52 -16.68
C TYR A 128 -12.85 4.69 -15.28
N THR A 129 -14.12 4.28 -15.08
CA THR A 129 -14.81 4.38 -13.78
C THR A 129 -14.06 3.61 -12.69
N GLU A 130 -13.62 2.40 -13.01
CA GLU A 130 -12.91 1.53 -12.08
C GLU A 130 -11.53 2.09 -11.70
N ARG A 131 -10.77 2.55 -12.71
CA ARG A 131 -9.49 3.22 -12.48
C ARG A 131 -9.65 4.54 -11.74
N PHE A 132 -10.76 5.25 -11.93
CA PHE A 132 -11.07 6.47 -11.19
C PHE A 132 -11.23 6.17 -9.70
N ALA A 133 -12.02 5.15 -9.34
CA ALA A 133 -12.20 4.73 -7.95
C ALA A 133 -10.89 4.27 -7.31
N SER A 134 -10.09 3.48 -8.04
CA SER A 134 -8.73 3.11 -7.62
C SER A 134 -7.84 4.34 -7.39
N THR A 135 -7.89 5.31 -8.30
CA THR A 135 -7.09 6.54 -8.21
C THR A 135 -7.54 7.45 -7.05
N VAL A 136 -8.82 7.44 -6.66
CA VAL A 136 -9.29 8.11 -5.43
C VAL A 136 -8.62 7.52 -4.19
N LEU A 137 -8.53 6.18 -4.10
CA LEU A 137 -7.86 5.51 -2.99
C LEU A 137 -6.35 5.78 -3.00
N LEU A 138 -5.72 5.75 -4.17
CA LEU A 138 -4.32 6.15 -4.33
C LEU A 138 -4.09 7.60 -3.88
N PHE A 139 -4.97 8.53 -4.24
CA PHE A 139 -4.87 9.90 -3.74
C PHE A 139 -5.01 9.95 -2.21
N GLY A 140 -5.93 9.17 -1.64
CA GLY A 140 -6.03 8.99 -0.19
C GLY A 140 -4.71 8.55 0.44
N SER A 141 -4.00 7.59 -0.17
CA SER A 141 -2.71 7.11 0.34
C SER A 141 -1.61 8.20 0.24
N VAL A 142 -1.64 9.06 -0.79
CA VAL A 142 -0.77 10.25 -0.89
C VAL A 142 -1.02 11.24 0.25
N VAL A 143 -2.29 11.49 0.60
CA VAL A 143 -2.65 12.35 1.75
C VAL A 143 -2.12 11.75 3.05
N VAL A 144 -2.22 10.43 3.22
CA VAL A 144 -1.66 9.73 4.38
C VAL A 144 -0.12 9.84 4.41
N MET A 145 0.56 9.73 3.27
CA MET A 145 2.01 9.95 3.17
C MET A 145 2.40 11.39 3.51
N PHE A 146 1.61 12.38 3.10
CA PHE A 146 1.80 13.77 3.51
C PHE A 146 1.70 13.90 5.04
N ALA A 147 0.68 13.31 5.66
CA ALA A 147 0.48 13.33 7.10
C ALA A 147 1.63 12.64 7.84
N LEU A 148 2.06 11.46 7.39
CA LEU A 148 3.24 10.77 7.93
C LEU A 148 4.48 11.67 7.82
N GLY A 149 4.76 12.24 6.65
CA GLY A 149 5.89 13.13 6.47
C GLY A 149 5.84 14.36 7.40
N TRP A 150 4.65 14.91 7.61
CA TRP A 150 4.44 15.99 8.57
C TRP A 150 4.75 15.58 10.01
N LEU A 151 4.43 14.35 10.42
CA LEU A 151 4.72 13.85 11.77
C LEU A 151 6.23 13.84 12.05
N PHE A 152 7.04 13.47 11.05
CA PHE A 152 8.50 13.37 11.15
C PHE A 152 9.21 14.71 11.02
N GLY A 153 8.94 15.47 9.97
CA GLY A 153 9.74 16.66 9.64
C GLY A 153 8.92 17.89 9.25
N LYS A 154 7.63 17.95 9.63
CA LYS A 154 6.72 19.06 9.31
C LYS A 154 6.57 19.24 7.79
N ARG A 155 6.30 20.47 7.34
CA ARG A 155 5.97 20.80 5.94
C ARG A 155 6.99 20.33 4.90
N PRO A 156 8.29 20.66 4.98
CA PRO A 156 9.23 20.28 3.94
C PRO A 156 9.27 18.77 3.73
N PHE A 157 9.19 18.03 4.83
CA PHE A 157 9.19 16.57 4.83
C PHE A 157 7.87 15.98 4.32
N ALA A 158 6.74 16.64 4.60
CA ALA A 158 5.43 16.27 4.05
C ALA A 158 5.41 16.43 2.52
N TYR A 159 5.92 17.55 1.98
CA TYR A 159 6.04 17.76 0.53
C TYR A 159 7.00 16.74 -0.10
N PHE A 160 8.17 16.54 0.51
CA PHE A 160 9.13 15.55 0.03
C PHE A 160 8.54 14.14 -0.02
N ALA A 161 7.95 13.67 1.09
CA ALA A 161 7.44 12.30 1.19
C ALA A 161 6.24 12.06 0.25
N SER A 162 5.27 12.98 0.24
CA SER A 162 4.10 12.84 -0.64
C SER A 162 4.46 13.01 -2.11
N GLY A 163 5.38 13.92 -2.47
CA GLY A 163 5.84 14.12 -3.84
C GLY A 163 6.63 12.92 -4.36
N LEU A 164 7.60 12.43 -3.60
CA LEU A 164 8.40 11.26 -3.99
C LEU A 164 7.53 10.02 -4.15
N TYR A 165 6.53 9.84 -3.28
CA TYR A 165 5.57 8.74 -3.36
C TYR A 165 4.60 8.88 -4.55
N ALA A 166 4.01 10.07 -4.75
CA ALA A 166 3.04 10.32 -5.82
C ALA A 166 3.67 10.39 -7.21
N LEU A 167 4.97 10.62 -7.31
CA LEU A 167 5.71 10.62 -8.58
C LEU A 167 6.44 9.29 -8.83
N ASN A 168 6.31 8.31 -7.94
CA ASN A 168 6.98 7.03 -8.07
C ASN A 168 6.34 6.19 -9.20
N PRO A 169 7.10 5.79 -10.24
CA PRO A 169 6.54 5.06 -11.38
C PRO A 169 5.86 3.73 -11.00
N LEU A 170 6.41 2.98 -10.03
CA LEU A 170 5.83 1.70 -9.60
C LEU A 170 4.48 1.90 -8.90
N ILE A 171 4.39 2.92 -8.04
CA ILE A 171 3.13 3.28 -7.38
C ILE A 171 2.08 3.65 -8.42
N LEU A 172 2.42 4.52 -9.37
CA LEU A 172 1.47 4.98 -10.39
C LEU A 172 1.01 3.87 -11.33
N PHE A 173 1.94 2.99 -11.73
CA PHE A 173 1.64 1.90 -12.64
C PHE A 173 0.75 0.81 -12.02
N HIS A 174 0.92 0.52 -10.73
CA HIS A 174 0.11 -0.53 -10.11
C HIS A 174 -1.17 0.01 -9.46
N ALA A 175 -1.11 1.16 -8.81
CA ALA A 175 -2.23 1.68 -8.02
C ALA A 175 -3.21 2.57 -8.81
N ARG A 176 -2.93 2.91 -10.08
CA ARG A 176 -3.97 3.52 -10.95
C ARG A 176 -4.84 2.47 -11.64
N ARG A 177 -4.33 1.25 -11.83
CA ARG A 177 -5.13 0.14 -12.34
C ARG A 177 -6.24 -0.20 -11.35
N ALA A 178 -7.34 -0.74 -11.84
CA ALA A 178 -8.44 -1.23 -11.02
C ALA A 178 -8.09 -2.55 -10.32
N MET A 179 -7.10 -2.51 -9.42
CA MET A 179 -6.56 -3.67 -8.71
C MET A 179 -6.44 -3.41 -7.20
N HIS A 180 -6.04 -4.42 -6.44
CA HIS A 180 -5.92 -4.35 -4.98
C HIS A 180 -4.87 -3.35 -4.45
N GLU A 181 -3.93 -2.89 -5.29
CA GLU A 181 -2.79 -2.10 -4.85
C GLU A 181 -3.19 -0.75 -4.26
N ALA A 182 -4.18 -0.06 -4.82
CA ALA A 182 -4.65 1.22 -4.28
C ALA A 182 -5.31 1.10 -2.90
N PRO A 183 -6.32 0.22 -2.69
CA PRO A 183 -6.90 0.01 -1.35
C PRO A 183 -5.87 -0.52 -0.35
N LEU A 184 -4.97 -1.44 -0.76
CA LEU A 184 -3.87 -1.92 0.06
C LEU A 184 -2.99 -0.78 0.57
N LEU A 185 -2.54 0.11 -0.32
CA LEU A 185 -1.69 1.24 0.04
C LEU A 185 -2.43 2.22 0.94
N MET A 186 -3.69 2.56 0.62
CA MET A 186 -4.50 3.48 1.40
C MET A 186 -4.70 2.98 2.84
N PHE A 187 -5.28 1.80 3.02
CA PHE A 187 -5.62 1.30 4.36
C PHE A 187 -4.39 0.77 5.12
N GLY A 188 -3.39 0.23 4.42
CA GLY A 188 -2.11 -0.14 4.99
C GLY A 188 -1.36 1.07 5.56
N LEU A 189 -1.26 2.17 4.80
CA LEU A 189 -0.61 3.39 5.29
C LEU A 189 -1.43 4.09 6.37
N LEU A 190 -2.76 4.07 6.27
CA LEU A 190 -3.62 4.62 7.31
C LEU A 190 -3.43 3.89 8.64
N THR A 191 -3.26 2.56 8.60
CA THR A 191 -2.90 1.74 9.76
C THR A 191 -1.58 2.18 10.39
N ILE A 192 -0.56 2.44 9.56
CA ILE A 192 0.74 2.96 10.03
C ILE A 192 0.61 4.36 10.63
N LEU A 193 -0.15 5.26 10.00
CA LEU A 193 -0.39 6.61 10.49
C LEU A 193 -1.06 6.59 11.87
N VAL A 194 -2.10 5.76 12.04
CA VAL A 194 -2.81 5.61 13.32
C VAL A 194 -1.86 5.08 14.40
N ALA A 195 -1.05 4.06 14.09
CA ALA A 195 -0.04 3.55 15.03
C ALA A 195 0.99 4.61 15.41
N ALA A 196 1.51 5.37 14.44
CA ALA A 196 2.45 6.47 14.68
C ALA A 196 1.84 7.56 15.59
N LEU A 197 0.56 7.90 15.38
CA LEU A 197 -0.17 8.88 16.20
C LEU A 197 -0.40 8.38 17.62
N ILE A 198 -0.80 7.11 17.79
CA ILE A 198 -0.93 6.47 19.11
C ILE A 198 0.40 6.51 19.85
N SER A 199 1.49 6.05 19.22
CA SER A 199 2.83 6.03 19.82
C SER A 199 3.31 7.43 20.20
N ARG A 200 3.06 8.43 19.36
CA ARG A 200 3.43 9.82 19.64
C ARG A 200 2.68 10.39 20.85
N LYS A 201 1.37 10.13 20.95
CA LYS A 201 0.57 10.56 22.10
C LYS A 201 1.07 9.92 23.39
N ARG A 202 1.32 8.62 23.34
CA ARG A 202 1.86 7.85 24.48
C ARG A 202 3.23 8.35 24.93
N GLU A 203 4.15 8.60 23.99
CA GLU A 203 5.48 9.15 24.30
C GLU A 203 5.39 10.50 25.03
N ARG A 204 4.40 11.33 24.68
CA ARG A 204 4.13 12.61 25.36
C ARG A 204 3.41 12.48 26.71
N GLY A 205 3.09 11.26 27.14
CA GLY A 205 2.30 11.02 28.34
C GLY A 205 0.81 11.36 28.20
N GLU A 206 0.33 11.60 26.98
CA GLU A 206 -1.09 11.86 26.72
C GLU A 206 -1.89 10.55 26.84
N SER A 207 -3.11 10.63 27.35
CA SER A 207 -4.04 9.50 27.31
C SER A 207 -4.49 9.24 25.87
N VAL A 208 -4.52 7.97 25.49
CA VAL A 208 -5.04 7.52 24.19
C VAL A 208 -6.45 6.99 24.41
N SER A 209 -7.45 7.73 23.91
CA SER A 209 -8.86 7.37 24.00
C SER A 209 -9.16 6.06 23.27
N ILE A 210 -10.27 5.42 23.63
CA ILE A 210 -10.73 4.17 22.99
C ILE A 210 -10.95 4.33 21.49
N VAL A 211 -11.36 5.52 21.04
CA VAL A 211 -11.58 5.84 19.62
C VAL A 211 -10.35 5.54 18.78
N TRP A 212 -9.14 5.88 19.24
CA TRP A 212 -7.91 5.58 18.50
C TRP A 212 -7.66 4.09 18.32
N TRP A 213 -7.99 3.27 19.32
CA TRP A 213 -7.84 1.82 19.26
C TRP A 213 -8.90 1.17 18.37
N LEU A 214 -10.12 1.71 18.39
CA LEU A 214 -11.17 1.30 17.44
C LEU A 214 -10.78 1.67 16.01
N THR A 215 -10.31 2.91 15.78
CA THR A 215 -9.80 3.33 14.47
C THR A 215 -8.65 2.42 14.02
N PHE A 216 -7.72 2.07 14.92
CA PHE A 216 -6.63 1.14 14.60
C PHE A 216 -7.15 -0.24 14.17
N GLY A 217 -8.10 -0.81 14.92
CA GLY A 217 -8.72 -2.09 14.56
C GLY A 217 -9.48 -2.04 13.23
N LEU A 218 -10.23 -0.96 12.97
CA LEU A 218 -10.94 -0.75 11.71
C LEU A 218 -9.97 -0.64 10.53
N THR A 219 -8.90 0.14 10.65
CA THR A 219 -7.93 0.30 9.56
C THR A 219 -7.16 -0.98 9.29
N CYS A 220 -6.85 -1.76 10.33
CA CYS A 220 -6.29 -3.11 10.18
C CYS A 220 -7.25 -4.02 9.40
N GLY A 221 -8.53 -4.05 9.76
CA GLY A 221 -9.52 -4.91 9.10
C GLY A 221 -9.71 -4.54 7.63
N LEU A 222 -9.82 -3.23 7.33
CA LEU A 222 -9.89 -2.74 5.95
C LEU A 222 -8.62 -3.05 5.15
N ALA A 223 -7.45 -2.99 5.78
CA ALA A 223 -6.20 -3.34 5.11
C ALA A 223 -6.16 -4.84 4.73
N VAL A 224 -6.54 -5.75 5.64
CA VAL A 224 -6.63 -7.19 5.33
C VAL A 224 -7.67 -7.45 4.25
N ALA A 225 -8.86 -6.84 4.38
CA ALA A 225 -9.92 -6.96 3.40
C ALA A 225 -9.55 -6.35 2.03
N SER A 226 -8.52 -5.51 1.94
CA SER A 226 -7.98 -4.99 0.68
C SER A 226 -7.06 -5.98 -0.02
N LYS A 227 -6.14 -6.61 0.74
CA LYS A 227 -5.21 -7.64 0.26
C LYS A 227 -4.55 -8.32 1.46
N HIS A 228 -4.41 -9.65 1.43
CA HIS A 228 -3.74 -10.42 2.48
C HIS A 228 -2.28 -10.00 2.73
N SER A 229 -1.59 -9.51 1.71
CA SER A 229 -0.22 -8.99 1.86
C SER A 229 -0.15 -7.75 2.76
N SER A 230 -1.27 -7.14 3.14
CA SER A 230 -1.31 -6.02 4.09
C SER A 230 -0.90 -6.41 5.52
N LEU A 231 -0.85 -7.71 5.84
CA LEU A 231 -0.38 -8.20 7.14
C LEU A 231 1.01 -7.65 7.50
N VAL A 232 1.84 -7.30 6.51
CA VAL A 232 3.13 -6.62 6.75
C VAL A 232 2.94 -5.22 7.36
N PHE A 233 1.95 -4.43 6.91
CA PHE A 233 1.64 -3.13 7.50
C PHE A 233 1.11 -3.29 8.92
N ILE A 234 0.24 -4.28 9.15
CA ILE A 234 -0.36 -4.52 10.47
C ILE A 234 0.70 -4.99 11.46
N GLY A 235 1.53 -5.95 11.07
CA GLY A 235 2.65 -6.42 11.89
C GLY A 235 3.61 -5.29 12.23
N ALA A 236 3.97 -4.46 11.23
CA ALA A 236 4.78 -3.27 11.45
C ALA A 236 4.12 -2.26 12.40
N ALA A 237 2.82 -2.02 12.25
CA ALA A 237 2.09 -1.05 13.08
C ALA A 237 1.97 -1.50 14.54
N VAL A 238 1.67 -2.78 14.78
CA VAL A 238 1.64 -3.37 16.13
C VAL A 238 3.04 -3.29 16.76
N ALA A 239 4.08 -3.68 16.00
CA ALA A 239 5.44 -3.62 16.48
C ALA A 239 5.92 -2.17 16.72
N TRP A 240 5.47 -1.20 15.91
CA TRP A 240 5.71 0.23 16.12
C TRP A 240 5.14 0.70 17.47
N ILE A 241 3.88 0.36 17.77
CA ILE A 241 3.25 0.70 19.06
C ILE A 241 4.04 0.08 20.22
N PHE A 242 4.39 -1.20 20.10
CA PHE A 242 5.12 -1.93 21.14
C PHE A 242 6.51 -1.33 21.40
N VAL A 243 7.30 -1.12 20.35
CA VAL A 243 8.64 -0.51 20.46
C VAL A 243 8.57 0.94 20.94
N GLY A 244 7.48 1.65 20.62
CA GLY A 244 7.17 2.96 21.19
C GLY A 244 7.11 2.94 22.72
N GLU A 245 6.45 1.94 23.32
CA GLU A 245 6.42 1.77 24.79
C GLU A 245 7.78 1.38 25.37
N LEU A 246 8.52 0.48 24.70
CA LEU A 246 9.87 0.12 25.12
C LEU A 246 10.83 1.32 25.12
N SER A 247 10.66 2.25 24.17
CA SER A 247 11.47 3.47 24.09
C SER A 247 11.32 4.38 25.32
N ARG A 248 10.17 4.26 26.02
CA ARG A 248 9.86 4.96 27.28
C ARG A 248 10.37 4.22 28.52
N ARG A 249 10.96 3.02 28.34
CA ARG A 249 11.39 2.10 29.42
C ARG A 249 10.25 1.69 30.37
N ASP A 250 9.01 1.71 29.86
CA ASP A 250 7.81 1.39 30.64
C ASP A 250 7.23 0.03 30.21
N TRP A 251 7.82 -1.06 30.73
CA TRP A 251 7.34 -2.42 30.44
C TRP A 251 5.91 -2.66 30.94
N ARG A 252 5.50 -1.99 32.03
CA ARG A 252 4.13 -2.06 32.54
C ARG A 252 3.18 -1.37 31.57
N GLY A 253 3.60 -0.25 30.98
CA GLY A 253 2.92 0.42 29.89
C GLY A 253 2.72 -0.48 28.67
N ALA A 254 3.74 -1.28 28.31
CA ALA A 254 3.66 -2.25 27.23
C ALA A 254 2.64 -3.38 27.52
N LEU A 255 2.58 -3.90 28.76
CA LEU A 255 1.56 -4.87 29.14
C LEU A 255 0.16 -4.25 29.20
N ALA A 256 0.05 -2.99 29.62
CA ALA A 256 -1.23 -2.29 29.74
C ALA A 256 -1.89 -1.98 28.38
N ILE A 257 -1.12 -1.95 27.28
CA ILE A 257 -1.69 -1.80 25.92
C ILE A 257 -2.11 -3.13 25.30
N THR A 258 -1.64 -4.27 25.81
CA THR A 258 -1.93 -5.60 25.25
C THR A 258 -3.44 -5.86 25.12
N PRO A 259 -4.29 -5.62 26.12
CA PRO A 259 -5.73 -5.82 25.97
C PRO A 259 -6.36 -4.94 24.88
N LYS A 260 -5.81 -3.73 24.67
CA LYS A 260 -6.29 -2.80 23.64
C LYS A 260 -5.90 -3.25 22.24
N LEU A 261 -4.68 -3.78 22.08
CA LEU A 261 -4.22 -4.40 20.84
C LEU A 261 -5.02 -5.66 20.52
N ILE A 262 -5.32 -6.50 21.52
CA ILE A 262 -6.21 -7.66 21.37
C ILE A 262 -7.60 -7.20 20.93
N GLY A 263 -8.18 -6.20 21.58
CA GLY A 263 -9.49 -5.66 21.20
C GLY A 263 -9.51 -5.11 19.77
N ALA A 264 -8.47 -4.39 19.36
CA ALA A 264 -8.30 -3.92 17.97
C ALA A 264 -8.14 -5.09 16.98
N GLY A 265 -7.41 -6.14 17.35
CA GLY A 265 -7.26 -7.35 16.55
C GLY A 265 -8.58 -8.11 16.37
N ILE A 266 -9.37 -8.26 17.44
CA ILE A 266 -10.71 -8.86 17.37
C ILE A 266 -11.61 -8.04 16.45
N LEU A 267 -11.62 -6.71 16.59
CA LEU A 267 -12.40 -5.83 15.71
C LEU A 267 -11.99 -5.98 14.24
N SER A 268 -10.68 -6.07 13.97
CA SER A 268 -10.14 -6.32 12.62
C SER A 268 -10.64 -7.66 12.06
N ILE A 269 -10.61 -8.74 12.85
CA ILE A 269 -11.08 -10.07 12.43
C ILE A 269 -12.57 -10.05 12.15
N VAL A 270 -13.36 -9.43 13.03
CA VAL A 270 -14.82 -9.28 12.85
C VAL A 270 -15.12 -8.52 11.56
N LEU A 271 -14.40 -7.43 11.29
CA LEU A 271 -14.61 -6.65 10.08
C LEU A 271 -14.30 -7.45 8.82
N VAL A 272 -13.17 -8.17 8.78
CA VAL A 272 -12.83 -9.05 7.65
C VAL A 272 -13.91 -10.11 7.46
N PHE A 273 -14.33 -10.78 8.55
CA PHE A 273 -15.37 -11.79 8.49
C PHE A 273 -16.69 -11.23 7.95
N VAL A 274 -17.12 -10.06 8.41
CA VAL A 274 -18.34 -9.38 7.92
C VAL A 274 -18.22 -9.00 6.45
N LEU A 275 -17.03 -8.62 5.98
CA LEU A 275 -16.82 -8.25 4.57
C LEU A 275 -16.57 -9.45 3.66
N THR A 276 -16.42 -10.65 4.19
CA THR A 276 -16.11 -11.86 3.40
C THR A 276 -17.25 -12.88 3.55
N PRO A 277 -18.37 -12.74 2.82
CA PRO A 277 -19.52 -13.65 2.95
C PRO A 277 -19.17 -15.10 2.67
N VAL A 278 -18.20 -15.35 1.78
CA VAL A 278 -17.67 -16.69 1.55
C VAL A 278 -17.12 -17.31 2.83
N LEU A 279 -16.86 -16.62 3.93
CA LEU A 279 -16.44 -17.28 5.19
C LEU A 279 -17.59 -17.60 6.14
N TRP A 280 -18.83 -17.17 5.86
CA TRP A 280 -19.97 -17.31 6.77
C TRP A 280 -20.46 -18.76 6.91
N VAL A 281 -20.28 -19.56 5.86
CA VAL A 281 -20.69 -20.97 5.81
C VAL A 281 -19.46 -21.84 6.06
N ASP A 282 -19.49 -22.73 7.06
CA ASP A 282 -18.35 -23.58 7.44
C ASP A 282 -17.00 -22.84 7.44
N THR A 283 -16.92 -21.79 8.25
CA THR A 283 -15.75 -20.92 8.36
C THR A 283 -14.46 -21.71 8.58
N SER A 284 -14.53 -22.80 9.34
CA SER A 284 -13.36 -23.62 9.65
C SER A 284 -12.81 -24.34 8.41
N ALA A 285 -13.67 -24.94 7.58
CA ALA A 285 -13.26 -25.60 6.36
C ALA A 285 -12.76 -24.59 5.33
N ARG A 286 -13.43 -23.44 5.20
CA ARG A 286 -13.07 -22.42 4.22
C ARG A 286 -11.76 -21.71 4.54
N LEU A 287 -11.47 -21.44 5.82
CA LEU A 287 -10.16 -20.92 6.22
C LEU A 287 -9.03 -21.93 5.93
N ARG A 288 -9.28 -23.23 6.11
CA ARG A 288 -8.29 -24.27 5.75
C ARG A 288 -8.08 -24.32 4.24
N LEU A 289 -9.15 -24.29 3.46
CA LEU A 289 -9.07 -24.29 2.00
C LEU A 289 -8.33 -23.04 1.50
N LEU A 290 -8.70 -21.85 1.99
CA LEU A 290 -8.02 -20.60 1.67
C LEU A 290 -6.51 -20.70 1.91
N TYR A 291 -6.09 -21.27 3.05
CA TYR A 291 -4.67 -21.45 3.37
C TYR A 291 -3.98 -22.39 2.37
N VAL A 292 -4.60 -23.53 2.03
CA VAL A 292 -4.04 -24.50 1.08
C VAL A 292 -3.92 -23.86 -0.31
N GLU A 293 -5.00 -23.27 -0.82
CA GLU A 293 -5.05 -22.66 -2.15
C GLU A 293 -4.06 -21.49 -2.29
N ARG A 294 -3.94 -20.63 -1.26
CA ARG A 294 -2.94 -19.54 -1.29
C ARG A 294 -1.50 -20.06 -1.24
N ARG A 295 -1.22 -21.09 -0.45
CA ARG A 295 0.11 -21.71 -0.39
C ARG A 295 0.48 -22.32 -1.75
N ASP A 296 -0.46 -23.05 -2.35
CA ASP A 296 -0.23 -23.78 -3.59
C ASP A 296 -0.15 -22.81 -4.78
N SER A 297 -1.00 -21.78 -4.83
CA SER A 297 -0.93 -20.70 -5.83
C SER A 297 0.42 -19.96 -5.81
N ILE A 298 0.95 -19.61 -4.63
CA ILE A 298 2.27 -18.96 -4.51
C ILE A 298 3.38 -19.90 -5.03
N ARG A 299 3.28 -21.20 -4.71
CA ARG A 299 4.25 -22.20 -5.18
C ARG A 299 4.21 -22.34 -6.70
N ASP A 300 3.02 -22.45 -7.27
CA ASP A 300 2.81 -22.65 -8.71
C ASP A 300 3.26 -21.42 -9.50
N GLN A 301 2.96 -20.21 -9.02
CA GLN A 301 3.46 -18.97 -9.61
C GLN A 301 4.99 -18.93 -9.62
N ALA A 302 5.61 -19.28 -8.49
CA ALA A 302 7.06 -19.28 -8.39
C ALA A 302 7.71 -20.37 -9.28
N GLN A 303 7.02 -21.48 -9.55
CA GLN A 303 7.48 -22.53 -10.47
C GLN A 303 7.30 -22.15 -11.95
N THR A 304 6.17 -21.53 -12.30
CA THR A 304 5.81 -21.18 -13.68
C THR A 304 6.80 -20.21 -14.32
N GLU A 305 7.40 -19.33 -13.53
CA GLU A 305 8.36 -18.34 -14.05
C GLU A 305 9.75 -18.93 -14.33
N ASN A 306 10.02 -20.19 -13.96
CA ASN A 306 11.34 -20.83 -14.06
C ASN A 306 12.50 -20.00 -13.47
N TYR A 307 12.18 -19.02 -12.62
CA TYR A 307 13.14 -18.10 -12.01
C TYR A 307 12.80 -17.91 -10.54
N GLN A 308 13.75 -18.27 -9.68
CA GLN A 308 13.67 -18.14 -8.24
C GLN A 308 14.80 -17.19 -7.82
N PRO A 309 14.50 -15.95 -7.43
CA PRO A 309 15.55 -15.01 -7.05
C PRO A 309 16.27 -15.54 -5.81
N THR A 310 17.60 -15.53 -5.88
CA THR A 310 18.50 -15.78 -4.76
C THR A 310 18.27 -14.77 -3.64
N ILE A 311 18.71 -15.09 -2.42
CA ILE A 311 18.64 -14.13 -1.29
C ILE A 311 19.38 -12.82 -1.63
N GLN A 312 20.49 -12.91 -2.37
CA GLN A 312 21.24 -11.74 -2.81
C GLN A 312 20.40 -10.85 -3.75
N GLU A 313 19.77 -11.43 -4.78
CA GLU A 313 18.89 -10.69 -5.69
C GLU A 313 17.70 -10.09 -4.93
N ARG A 314 17.10 -10.82 -3.97
CA ARG A 314 16.01 -10.26 -3.14
C ARG A 314 16.45 -9.05 -2.31
N ILE A 315 17.68 -9.08 -1.77
CA ILE A 315 18.26 -7.93 -1.05
C ILE A 315 18.52 -6.78 -2.03
N GLU A 316 19.05 -7.06 -3.20
CA GLU A 316 19.28 -6.06 -4.25
C GLU A 316 17.96 -5.40 -4.67
N TYR A 317 16.92 -6.17 -4.94
CA TYR A 317 15.58 -5.67 -5.25
C TYR A 317 15.01 -4.85 -4.08
N ALA A 318 15.19 -5.29 -2.83
CA ALA A 318 14.73 -4.52 -1.67
C ALA A 318 15.41 -3.13 -1.55
N LEU A 319 16.66 -3.00 -2.01
CA LEU A 319 17.43 -1.75 -1.98
C LEU A 319 17.18 -0.85 -3.20
N THR A 320 16.87 -1.45 -4.34
CA THR A 320 16.77 -0.77 -5.63
C THR A 320 15.33 -0.47 -6.04
N ALA A 321 14.36 -1.32 -5.68
CA ALA A 321 12.99 -1.22 -6.17
C ALA A 321 12.31 0.11 -5.84
N ALA A 322 12.64 0.72 -4.69
CA ALA A 322 11.99 1.97 -4.29
C ALA A 322 12.36 3.17 -5.17
N PHE A 323 13.60 3.25 -5.66
CA PHE A 323 14.12 4.48 -6.29
C PHE A 323 14.92 4.28 -7.58
N ILE A 324 15.43 3.08 -7.85
CA ILE A 324 16.32 2.79 -8.98
C ILE A 324 15.58 2.02 -10.05
N GLU A 325 14.86 0.97 -9.68
CA GLU A 325 14.15 0.16 -10.67
C GLU A 325 13.07 0.96 -11.38
N THR A 326 12.96 0.72 -12.68
CA THR A 326 11.86 1.22 -13.48
C THR A 326 10.75 0.16 -13.52
N ILE A 327 9.58 0.53 -14.03
CA ILE A 327 8.52 -0.45 -14.32
C ILE A 327 9.13 -1.61 -15.15
N SER A 328 8.60 -2.82 -15.05
CA SER A 328 8.94 -3.97 -15.91
C SER A 328 7.92 -4.04 -17.02
N LEU A 329 8.37 -4.20 -18.27
CA LEU A 329 7.46 -4.31 -19.39
C LEU A 329 6.94 -5.75 -19.42
N GLY A 330 5.65 -5.91 -19.62
CA GLY A 330 5.07 -7.20 -19.95
C GLY A 330 5.73 -7.78 -21.20
N THR A 331 5.76 -9.09 -21.26
CA THR A 331 6.35 -9.83 -22.39
C THR A 331 5.40 -10.00 -23.57
N ARG A 332 4.12 -9.65 -23.40
CA ARG A 332 3.07 -9.76 -24.43
C ARG A 332 3.11 -8.57 -25.38
N ALA A 333 3.10 -8.83 -26.68
CA ALA A 333 3.22 -7.79 -27.71
C ALA A 333 2.07 -6.77 -27.64
N GLU A 334 0.88 -7.24 -27.27
CA GLU A 334 -0.36 -6.46 -27.19
C GLU A 334 -0.30 -5.38 -26.10
N THR A 335 0.29 -5.71 -24.95
CA THR A 335 0.44 -4.76 -23.83
C THR A 335 1.75 -3.96 -23.92
N LEU A 336 2.77 -4.50 -24.58
CA LEU A 336 4.10 -3.89 -24.69
C LEU A 336 4.06 -2.49 -25.32
N LEU A 337 3.30 -2.30 -26.40
CA LEU A 337 3.16 -0.99 -27.04
C LEU A 337 2.46 0.01 -26.10
N MET A 338 1.38 -0.40 -25.43
CA MET A 338 0.66 0.45 -24.49
C MET A 338 1.53 0.85 -23.31
N GLU A 339 2.29 -0.09 -22.76
CA GLU A 339 3.21 0.16 -21.64
C GLU A 339 4.38 1.05 -22.04
N THR A 340 4.91 0.86 -23.26
CA THR A 340 5.96 1.72 -23.81
C THR A 340 5.46 3.16 -23.98
N ASN A 341 4.25 3.33 -24.53
CA ASN A 341 3.61 4.64 -24.68
C ASN A 341 3.34 5.29 -23.32
N TYR A 342 2.84 4.51 -22.35
CA TYR A 342 2.62 5.00 -21.00
C TYR A 342 3.92 5.52 -20.38
N ARG A 343 5.00 4.73 -20.42
CA ARG A 343 6.33 5.12 -19.89
C ARG A 343 6.92 6.35 -20.54
N ALA A 344 6.68 6.53 -21.84
CA ALA A 344 7.12 7.71 -22.55
C ALA A 344 6.32 8.96 -22.15
N SER A 345 5.13 8.79 -21.55
CA SER A 345 4.32 9.92 -21.08
C SER A 345 4.93 10.53 -19.81
N ALA A 346 4.79 11.86 -19.69
CA ALA A 346 5.14 12.59 -18.47
C ALA A 346 4.29 12.19 -17.25
N LEU A 347 3.26 11.37 -17.44
CA LEU A 347 2.32 10.95 -16.41
C LEU A 347 2.69 9.61 -15.79
N ALA A 348 3.67 8.87 -16.34
CA ALA A 348 4.12 7.59 -15.80
C ALA A 348 4.96 7.69 -14.52
N GLY A 349 5.23 8.90 -14.03
CA GLY A 349 6.12 9.14 -12.90
C GLY A 349 7.48 9.66 -13.34
N VAL A 350 8.33 9.94 -12.36
CA VAL A 350 9.69 10.42 -12.60
C VAL A 350 10.65 9.25 -12.35
N PRO A 351 11.22 8.63 -13.40
CA PRO A 351 12.30 7.68 -13.20
C PRO A 351 13.52 8.43 -12.68
N LEU A 352 13.96 8.10 -11.46
CA LEU A 352 15.06 8.81 -10.80
C LEU A 352 16.42 8.36 -11.36
N GLY A 353 16.47 7.19 -11.99
CA GLY A 353 17.68 6.59 -12.55
C GLY A 353 18.71 6.23 -11.47
N ASN A 354 19.83 5.66 -11.89
CA ASN A 354 20.82 5.11 -10.97
C ASN A 354 21.46 6.17 -10.06
N VAL A 355 21.65 7.40 -10.54
CA VAL A 355 22.33 8.46 -9.78
C VAL A 355 21.43 9.02 -8.68
N VAL A 356 20.27 9.59 -9.05
CA VAL A 356 19.36 10.18 -8.04
C VAL A 356 18.75 9.07 -7.19
N GLY A 357 18.39 7.94 -7.79
CA GLY A 357 17.92 6.76 -7.06
C GLY A 357 18.95 6.26 -6.06
N GLY A 358 20.23 6.14 -6.45
CA GLY A 358 21.32 5.76 -5.55
C GLY A 358 21.53 6.74 -4.39
N ILE A 359 21.45 8.06 -4.65
CA ILE A 359 21.52 9.09 -3.59
C ILE A 359 20.37 8.90 -2.59
N LEU A 360 19.15 8.67 -3.06
CA LEU A 360 17.98 8.46 -2.21
C LEU A 360 18.04 7.14 -1.45
N THR A 361 18.56 6.07 -2.05
CA THR A 361 18.83 4.80 -1.36
C THR A 361 19.87 4.98 -0.26
N ILE A 362 20.98 5.68 -0.53
CA ILE A 362 21.98 6.02 0.50
C ILE A 362 21.34 6.85 1.62
N ALA A 363 20.53 7.86 1.27
CA ALA A 363 19.80 8.65 2.24
C ALA A 363 18.84 7.76 3.08
N ALA A 364 18.15 6.80 2.48
CA ALA A 364 17.28 5.87 3.20
C ALA A 364 18.07 4.99 4.17
N LEU A 365 19.24 4.48 3.76
CA LEU A 365 20.14 3.72 4.64
C LEU A 365 20.65 4.58 5.82
N LEU A 366 21.05 5.82 5.56
CA LEU A 366 21.42 6.78 6.62
C LEU A 366 20.24 7.07 7.54
N GLY A 367 19.03 7.21 6.99
CA GLY A 367 17.80 7.35 7.76
C GLY A 367 17.53 6.14 8.64
N ALA A 368 17.76 4.92 8.14
CA ALA A 368 17.57 3.68 8.90
C ALA A 368 18.57 3.60 10.08
N LEU A 369 19.83 3.96 9.83
CA LEU A 369 20.84 4.08 10.87
C LEU A 369 20.49 5.16 11.90
N ALA A 370 19.99 6.31 11.45
CA ALA A 370 19.54 7.39 12.33
C ALA A 370 18.32 6.98 13.16
N ALA A 371 17.40 6.20 12.57
CA ALA A 371 16.19 5.73 13.22
C ALA A 371 16.48 4.81 14.42
N VAL A 372 17.57 4.02 14.35
CA VAL A 372 18.00 3.14 15.46
C VAL A 372 19.05 3.79 16.37
N SER A 373 19.87 4.71 15.86
CA SER A 373 20.97 5.33 16.60
C SER A 373 20.60 6.72 17.12
N ARG A 374 20.38 6.81 18.44
CA ARG A 374 20.16 8.10 19.14
C ARG A 374 21.28 9.13 18.93
N ARG A 375 22.51 8.68 18.62
CA ARG A 375 23.64 9.59 18.35
C ARG A 375 23.53 10.29 17.00
N LEU A 376 22.94 9.61 16.02
CA LEU A 376 22.78 10.13 14.67
C LEU A 376 21.47 10.91 14.52
N CYS A 377 20.42 10.49 15.22
CA CYS A 377 19.10 11.12 15.15
C CYS A 377 19.12 12.58 15.65
N PRO A 378 18.64 13.55 14.85
CA PRO A 378 18.49 14.93 15.32
C PRO A 378 17.62 15.01 16.59
N PRO A 379 17.98 15.84 17.59
CA PRO A 379 17.27 15.91 18.87
C PRO A 379 15.78 16.27 18.77
N SER A 380 15.35 16.83 17.63
CA SER A 380 13.96 17.19 17.35
C SER A 380 13.05 15.98 17.10
N TYR A 381 13.60 14.80 16.83
CA TYR A 381 12.81 13.61 16.53
C TYR A 381 12.35 12.89 17.79
N SER A 382 11.11 12.41 17.73
CA SER A 382 10.56 11.45 18.68
C SER A 382 11.32 10.12 18.59
N SER A 383 11.69 9.55 19.75
CA SER A 383 12.32 8.24 19.80
C SER A 383 11.33 7.16 19.36
N ALA A 384 10.07 7.28 19.77
CA ALA A 384 9.01 6.35 19.37
C ALA A 384 8.75 6.37 17.86
N LEU A 385 8.72 7.55 17.23
CA LEU A 385 8.55 7.67 15.78
C LEU A 385 9.77 7.13 15.01
N SER A 386 10.99 7.43 15.48
CA SER A 386 12.23 6.98 14.84
C SER A 386 12.33 5.46 14.85
N LEU A 387 12.21 4.83 16.03
CA LEU A 387 12.29 3.38 16.15
C LEU A 387 11.13 2.68 15.43
N GLY A 388 9.93 3.26 15.48
CA GLY A 388 8.80 2.74 14.74
C GLY A 388 9.00 2.75 13.23
N LEU A 389 9.63 3.80 12.67
CA LEU A 389 10.01 3.84 11.26
C LEU A 389 11.05 2.76 10.90
N ALA A 390 12.01 2.49 11.79
CA ALA A 390 12.95 1.39 11.58
C ALA A 390 12.25 0.02 11.57
N VAL A 391 11.31 -0.20 12.49
CA VAL A 391 10.48 -1.42 12.52
C VAL A 391 9.61 -1.54 11.27
N PHE A 392 9.03 -0.44 10.81
CA PHE A 392 8.28 -0.37 9.57
C PHE A 392 9.14 -0.86 8.41
N ALA A 393 10.31 -0.25 8.20
CA ALA A 393 11.23 -0.67 7.14
C ALA A 393 11.71 -2.14 7.27
N LEU A 394 12.01 -2.59 8.50
CA LEU A 394 12.43 -3.97 8.77
C LEU A 394 11.35 -4.98 8.37
N ALA A 395 10.07 -4.70 8.67
CA ALA A 395 8.97 -5.58 8.31
C ALA A 395 8.88 -5.80 6.79
N PHE A 396 9.08 -4.75 5.98
CA PHE A 396 9.11 -4.90 4.51
C PHE A 396 10.35 -5.61 4.03
N ALA A 397 11.53 -5.29 4.59
CA ALA A 397 12.75 -6.00 4.24
C ALA A 397 12.60 -7.51 4.48
N VAL A 398 12.04 -7.91 5.63
CA VAL A 398 11.72 -9.31 5.93
C VAL A 398 10.70 -9.87 4.93
N ASN A 399 9.61 -9.16 4.65
CA ASN A 399 8.61 -9.61 3.68
C ASN A 399 9.21 -9.84 2.28
N LEU A 400 10.07 -8.94 1.79
CA LEU A 400 10.71 -9.06 0.49
C LEU A 400 11.72 -10.21 0.43
N VAL A 401 12.49 -10.42 1.49
CA VAL A 401 13.41 -11.56 1.58
C VAL A 401 12.64 -12.89 1.61
N LEU A 402 11.49 -12.93 2.29
CA LEU A 402 10.67 -14.14 2.39
C LEU A 402 9.77 -14.39 1.17
N SER A 403 9.43 -13.35 0.40
CA SER A 403 8.64 -13.49 -0.82
C SER A 403 9.39 -14.33 -1.85
N PRO A 404 8.83 -15.45 -2.33
CA PRO A 404 9.42 -16.20 -3.44
C PRO A 404 9.15 -15.54 -4.80
N LEU A 405 8.22 -14.59 -4.85
CA LEU A 405 7.80 -13.92 -6.08
C LEU A 405 8.63 -12.66 -6.30
N HIS A 406 9.10 -12.48 -7.54
CA HIS A 406 9.94 -11.36 -7.97
C HIS A 406 9.16 -10.27 -8.71
N TRP A 407 7.82 -10.30 -8.63
CA TRP A 407 6.98 -9.31 -9.28
C TRP A 407 7.08 -7.95 -8.62
N GLN A 408 7.26 -6.91 -9.44
CA GLN A 408 7.36 -5.52 -9.01
C GLN A 408 6.23 -5.06 -8.09
N ARG A 409 5.01 -5.59 -8.30
CA ARG A 409 3.85 -5.27 -7.45
C ARG A 409 4.04 -5.63 -5.98
N TYR A 410 4.91 -6.57 -5.63
CA TYR A 410 5.23 -6.87 -4.22
C TYR A 410 6.23 -5.87 -3.62
N TYR A 411 7.04 -5.21 -4.46
CA TYR A 411 8.03 -4.24 -4.03
C TYR A 411 7.47 -2.82 -3.84
N ILE A 412 6.28 -2.52 -4.38
CA ILE A 412 5.59 -1.24 -4.13
C ILE A 412 5.44 -0.95 -2.63
N LEU A 413 5.36 -2.02 -1.85
CA LEU A 413 5.23 -2.01 -0.40
C LEU A 413 6.45 -1.42 0.31
N ALA A 414 7.63 -1.48 -0.30
CA ALA A 414 8.85 -0.88 0.23
C ALA A 414 8.95 0.63 -0.06
N VAL A 415 8.20 1.16 -1.04
CA VAL A 415 8.29 2.59 -1.41
C VAL A 415 7.97 3.52 -0.24
N PRO A 416 6.89 3.32 0.56
CA PRO A 416 6.59 4.20 1.69
C PRO A 416 7.66 4.26 2.79
N PRO A 417 8.12 3.13 3.39
CA PRO A 417 9.15 3.20 4.42
C PRO A 417 10.47 3.79 3.88
N MET A 418 10.87 3.41 2.65
CA MET A 418 12.09 3.93 2.04
C MET A 418 12.01 5.43 1.78
N THR A 419 10.85 5.95 1.37
CA THR A 419 10.60 7.39 1.17
C THR A 419 10.74 8.16 2.49
N LEU A 420 10.14 7.68 3.56
CA LEU A 420 10.24 8.31 4.88
C LEU A 420 11.67 8.25 5.43
N LEU A 421 12.35 7.12 5.27
CA LEU A 421 13.75 6.96 5.66
C LEU A 421 14.68 7.88 4.86
N ALA A 422 14.49 8.00 3.54
CA ALA A 422 15.26 8.90 2.69
C ALA A 422 15.15 10.35 3.19
N GLY A 423 13.93 10.80 3.50
CA GLY A 423 13.71 12.11 4.10
C GLY A 423 14.48 12.25 5.42
N MET A 424 14.41 11.24 6.29
CA MET A 424 15.05 11.27 7.61
C MET A 424 16.58 11.32 7.49
N GLY A 425 17.16 10.58 6.55
CA GLY A 425 18.59 10.60 6.28
C GLY A 425 19.07 11.94 5.72
N LEU A 426 18.32 12.54 4.79
CA LEU A 426 18.63 13.87 4.27
C LEU A 426 18.60 14.93 5.38
N HIS A 427 17.58 14.92 6.24
CA HIS A 427 17.51 15.84 7.36
C HIS A 427 18.64 15.62 8.37
N THR A 428 18.99 14.37 8.64
CA THR A 428 20.10 14.00 9.51
C THR A 428 21.43 14.55 8.97
N LEU A 429 21.68 14.39 7.67
CA LEU A 429 22.88 14.92 7.01
C LEU A 429 22.96 16.45 7.14
N ILE A 430 21.86 17.15 6.84
CA ILE A 430 21.79 18.62 6.94
C ILE A 430 22.07 19.08 8.37
N TYR A 431 21.46 18.43 9.37
CA TYR A 431 21.66 18.75 10.78
C TYR A 431 23.13 18.65 11.20
N HIS A 432 23.82 17.57 10.85
CA HIS A 432 25.24 17.37 11.20
C HIS A 432 26.18 18.34 10.47
N VAL A 433 25.89 18.68 9.22
CA VAL A 433 26.67 19.71 8.49
C VAL A 433 26.51 21.09 9.16
N GLN A 434 25.30 21.43 9.61
CA GLN A 434 25.04 22.69 10.30
C GLN A 434 25.70 22.75 11.69
N SER A 435 25.66 21.64 12.45
CA SER A 435 26.24 21.59 13.79
C SER A 435 27.77 21.79 13.77
N VAL A 436 28.47 21.17 12.81
CA VAL A 436 29.92 21.36 12.62
C VAL A 436 30.28 22.79 12.22
N ARG A 437 29.44 23.46 11.42
CA ARG A 437 29.66 24.87 11.06
C ARG A 437 29.45 25.80 12.25
N SER A 438 28.46 25.53 13.11
CA SER A 438 28.24 26.33 14.31
C SER A 438 29.37 26.19 15.33
N SER A 439 29.94 24.99 15.52
CA SER A 439 31.04 24.79 16.48
C SER A 439 32.33 25.51 16.06
N ARG A 440 32.63 25.59 14.76
CA ARG A 440 33.79 26.34 14.23
C ARG A 440 33.69 27.85 14.39
N ARG A 441 32.48 28.43 14.42
CA ARG A 441 32.30 29.89 14.57
C ARG A 441 32.47 30.38 16.00
N VAL A 442 32.31 29.50 17.00
CA VAL A 442 32.42 29.87 18.41
C VAL A 442 33.86 29.84 18.92
N ASN A 443 34.76 29.15 18.20
CA ASN A 443 36.20 29.13 18.47
C ASN A 443 36.99 29.71 17.28
N PRO A 444 36.93 31.03 17.00
CA PRO A 444 37.95 31.65 16.18
C PRO A 444 39.27 31.61 16.97
N ILE A 445 40.26 30.89 16.44
CA ILE A 445 41.64 30.89 16.94
C ILE A 445 42.21 32.29 16.80
#